data_AF-A0A7K4CSQ3-F1
#
_entry.id   AF-A0A7K4CSQ3-F1
#
_cell.length_a   1.000
_cell.length_b   1.000
_cell.length_c   1.000
_cell.angle_alpha   90.00
_cell.angle_beta   90.00
_cell.angle_gamma   90.00
#
_symmetry.space_group_name_H-M   'P 1'
#
loop_
_entity.id
_entity.type
_entity.pdbx_description
1 polymer ?
#
loop_
_entity_poly.entity_id
_entity_poly.type
_entity_poly.pdbx_seq_one_letter_code
_entity_poly.pdbx_strand_id
1 'polypeptide(L)'
;ILMQFLQEKRGIKAGELAKRLNTSHSTINSALKRMGERQLVKWKHYGDIELDEKGINALKHAEVHHHLIEVYLVDTLGLAPEQAHEESFRLAPHVSCTMIKRICDKYGNPATCPSKHAIPEFPACHEHCDDGKADEKGARDG
;
A
#
# COMPACT_ATOMS: atom_id res chain seq x y z
N ILE A 1 -4.66 -3.57 5.28
CA ILE A 1 -4.10 -3.07 6.57
C ILE A 1 -3.05 -2.00 6.34
N LEU A 2 -1.99 -2.21 5.54
CA LEU A 2 -0.96 -1.19 5.29
C LEU A 2 -1.52 0.18 4.90
N MET A 3 -2.43 0.26 3.93
CA MET A 3 -3.07 1.53 3.51
C MET A 3 -3.68 2.34 4.67
N GLN A 4 -4.12 1.69 5.75
CA GLN A 4 -4.69 2.38 6.91
C GLN A 4 -3.66 3.24 7.65
N PHE A 5 -2.36 2.93 7.53
CA PHE A 5 -1.28 3.74 8.08
C PHE A 5 -1.08 5.06 7.33
N LEU A 6 -1.51 5.18 6.07
CA LEU A 6 -1.49 6.47 5.36
C LEU A 6 -2.50 7.47 5.94
N GLN A 7 -3.59 6.96 6.51
CA GLN A 7 -4.65 7.79 7.09
C GLN A 7 -4.35 8.18 8.54
N GLU A 8 -3.35 7.55 9.17
CA GLU A 8 -3.09 7.68 10.60
C GLU A 8 -1.77 8.40 10.89
N LYS A 9 -1.86 9.49 11.64
CA LYS A 9 -0.69 10.24 12.13
C LYS A 9 -0.09 9.63 13.41
N ARG A 10 -0.76 8.65 14.02
CA ARG A 10 -0.38 7.99 15.28
C ARG A 10 -0.51 6.47 15.17
N GLY A 11 0.13 5.73 16.09
CA GLY A 11 0.02 4.27 16.15
C GLY A 11 -1.43 3.78 16.16
N ILE A 12 -1.70 2.68 15.44
CA ILE A 12 -3.05 2.14 15.23
C ILE A 12 -3.28 0.95 16.16
N LYS A 13 -4.46 0.88 16.79
CA LYS A 13 -4.85 -0.28 17.61
C LYS A 13 -5.59 -1.32 16.79
N ALA A 14 -5.43 -2.61 17.15
CA ALA A 14 -6.12 -3.71 16.46
C ALA A 14 -7.66 -3.57 16.47
N GLY A 15 -8.24 -3.08 17.56
CA GLY A 15 -9.69 -2.84 17.63
C GLY A 15 -10.17 -1.67 16.78
N GLU A 16 -9.30 -0.68 16.54
CA GLU A 16 -9.60 0.42 15.63
C GLU A 16 -9.59 -0.06 14.18
N LEU A 17 -8.61 -0.90 13.80
CA LEU A 17 -8.60 -1.57 12.49
C LEU A 17 -9.84 -2.44 12.27
N ALA A 18 -10.26 -3.21 13.27
CA ALA A 18 -11.42 -4.09 13.17
C ALA A 18 -12.70 -3.29 12.82
N LYS A 19 -12.91 -2.16 13.50
CA LYS A 19 -14.04 -1.27 13.22
C LYS A 19 -13.97 -0.65 11.83
N ARG A 20 -12.81 -0.09 11.45
CA ARG A 20 -12.61 0.58 10.15
C ARG A 20 -12.79 -0.35 8.96
N LEU A 21 -12.23 -1.55 9.08
CA LEU A 21 -12.30 -2.57 8.04
C LEU A 21 -13.57 -3.43 8.13
N ASN A 22 -14.50 -3.10 9.04
CA ASN A 22 -15.74 -3.81 9.29
C ASN A 22 -15.53 -5.34 9.37
N THR A 23 -14.57 -5.77 10.19
CA THR A 23 -14.17 -7.17 10.33
C THR A 23 -13.95 -7.55 11.79
N SER A 24 -13.86 -8.84 12.09
CA SER A 24 -13.68 -9.31 13.46
C SER A 24 -12.28 -9.05 14.00
N HIS A 25 -12.17 -8.92 15.32
CA HIS A 25 -10.87 -8.86 16.01
C HIS A 25 -9.99 -10.09 15.73
N SER A 26 -10.59 -11.27 15.60
CA SER A 26 -9.85 -12.51 15.30
C SER A 26 -9.20 -12.45 13.90
N THR A 27 -9.89 -11.89 12.91
CA THR A 27 -9.36 -11.68 11.56
C THR A 27 -8.20 -10.69 11.57
N ILE A 28 -8.36 -9.56 12.26
CA ILE A 28 -7.27 -8.58 12.40
C ILE A 28 -6.05 -9.20 13.09
N ASN A 29 -6.23 -9.88 14.23
CA ASN A 29 -5.11 -10.51 14.95
C ASN A 29 -4.39 -11.54 14.07
N SER A 30 -5.14 -12.34 13.30
CA SER A 30 -4.57 -13.33 12.38
C SER A 30 -3.79 -12.67 11.23
N ALA A 31 -4.27 -11.52 10.73
CA ALA A 31 -3.58 -10.76 9.70
C ALA A 31 -2.31 -10.08 10.26
N LEU A 32 -2.38 -9.48 11.46
CA LEU A 32 -1.24 -8.86 12.13
C LEU A 32 -0.15 -9.87 12.47
N LYS A 33 -0.53 -11.09 12.89
CA LYS A 33 0.43 -12.19 13.08
C LYS A 33 1.19 -12.51 11.80
N ARG A 34 0.47 -12.71 10.68
CA ARG A 34 1.10 -12.97 9.36
C ARG A 34 1.97 -11.81 8.88
N MET A 35 1.53 -10.57 9.12
CA MET A 35 2.35 -9.38 8.81
C MET A 35 3.61 -9.32 9.67
N GLY A 36 3.53 -9.70 10.94
CA GLY A 36 4.68 -9.81 11.85
C GLY A 36 5.67 -10.90 11.43
N GLU A 37 5.18 -12.07 11.02
CA GLU A 37 5.99 -13.16 10.44
C GLU A 37 6.76 -12.70 9.19
N ARG A 38 6.17 -11.80 8.41
CA ARG A 38 6.79 -11.16 7.24
C ARG A 38 7.63 -9.92 7.58
N GLN A 39 7.82 -9.60 8.87
CA GLN A 39 8.56 -8.44 9.35
C GLN A 39 8.01 -7.11 8.82
N LEU A 40 6.70 -7.02 8.58
CA LEU A 40 6.04 -5.77 8.14
C LEU A 40 5.59 -4.93 9.33
N VAL A 41 5.27 -5.56 10.46
CA VAL A 41 4.79 -4.86 11.66
C VAL A 41 5.45 -5.41 12.91
N LYS A 42 5.62 -4.53 13.90
CA LYS A 42 5.85 -4.88 15.30
C LYS A 42 4.52 -4.73 16.02
N TRP A 43 4.01 -5.84 16.53
CA TRP A 43 2.74 -5.87 17.24
C TRP A 43 2.84 -6.70 18.51
N LYS A 44 2.59 -6.07 19.65
CA LYS A 44 2.40 -6.75 20.94
C LYS A 44 0.91 -6.85 21.21
N HIS A 45 0.47 -7.98 21.78
CA HIS A 45 -0.93 -8.16 22.18
C HIS A 45 -1.40 -6.97 23.04
N TYR A 46 -2.56 -6.39 22.67
CA TYR A 46 -3.17 -5.20 23.27
C TYR A 46 -2.41 -3.86 23.14
N GLY A 47 -1.25 -3.85 22.48
CA GLY A 47 -0.48 -2.65 22.19
C GLY A 47 -0.85 -2.00 20.85
N ASP A 48 -0.18 -0.89 20.57
CA ASP A 48 -0.22 -0.24 19.26
C ASP A 48 0.51 -1.11 18.23
N ILE A 49 0.08 -0.99 16.98
CA ILE A 49 0.68 -1.64 15.83
C ILE A 49 1.64 -0.62 15.21
N GLU A 50 2.90 -0.99 15.13
CA GLU A 50 3.95 -0.18 14.53
C GLU A 50 4.44 -0.86 13.25
N LEU A 51 4.82 -0.07 12.24
CA LEU A 51 5.48 -0.60 11.06
C LEU A 51 6.94 -0.91 11.38
N ASP A 52 7.42 -2.05 10.89
CA ASP A 52 8.85 -2.29 10.82
C ASP A 52 9.45 -1.64 9.57
N GLU A 53 10.77 -1.68 9.39
CA GLU A 53 11.44 -1.09 8.23
C GLU A 53 10.88 -1.60 6.88
N LYS A 54 10.64 -2.91 6.75
CA LYS A 54 9.99 -3.48 5.55
C LYS A 54 8.55 -3.01 5.41
N GLY A 55 7.85 -2.81 6.52
CA GLY A 55 6.49 -2.26 6.54
C GLY A 55 6.43 -0.82 6.06
N ILE A 56 7.40 0.01 6.47
CA ILE A 56 7.52 1.40 6.02
C ILE A 56 7.78 1.44 4.51
N ASN A 57 8.68 0.58 4.00
CA ASN A 57 8.92 0.49 2.56
C ASN A 57 7.69 0.01 1.79
N ALA A 58 6.97 -0.99 2.31
CA ALA A 58 5.71 -1.45 1.72
C ALA A 58 4.61 -0.37 1.76
N LEU A 59 4.58 0.46 2.80
CA LEU A 59 3.65 1.58 2.90
C LEU A 59 3.94 2.65 1.84
N LYS A 60 5.21 3.08 1.73
CA LYS A 60 5.66 4.06 0.71
C LYS A 60 5.34 3.59 -0.72
N HIS A 61 5.54 2.30 -0.96
CA HIS A 61 5.20 1.68 -2.24
C HIS A 61 3.70 1.78 -2.51
N ALA A 62 2.86 1.42 -1.53
CA ALA A 62 1.41 1.50 -1.66
C ALA A 62 0.90 2.95 -1.82
N GLU A 63 1.57 3.92 -1.20
CA GLU A 63 1.33 5.36 -1.38
C GLU A 63 1.61 5.81 -2.82
N VAL A 64 2.75 5.42 -3.40
CA VAL A 64 3.07 5.73 -4.80
C VAL A 64 2.06 5.08 -5.76
N HIS A 65 1.67 3.83 -5.49
CA HIS A 65 0.63 3.14 -6.28
C HIS A 65 -0.67 3.93 -6.25
N HIS A 66 -1.13 4.32 -5.06
CA HIS A 66 -2.32 5.12 -4.87
C HIS A 66 -2.27 6.41 -5.70
N HIS A 67 -1.20 7.19 -5.59
CA HIS A 67 -1.07 8.45 -6.32
C HIS A 67 -0.99 8.29 -7.84
N LEU A 68 -0.27 7.28 -8.35
CA LEU A 68 -0.19 7.05 -9.79
C LEU A 68 -1.51 6.54 -10.37
N ILE A 69 -2.24 5.67 -9.65
CA ILE A 69 -3.58 5.26 -10.06
C ILE A 69 -4.50 6.48 -10.08
N GLU A 70 -4.41 7.39 -9.10
CA GLU A 70 -5.19 8.62 -9.06
C GLU A 70 -4.96 9.48 -10.32
N VAL A 71 -3.69 9.69 -10.71
CA VAL A 71 -3.33 10.36 -11.98
C VAL A 71 -4.04 9.70 -13.17
N TYR A 72 -3.96 8.37 -13.28
CA TYR A 72 -4.60 7.63 -14.37
C TYR A 72 -6.13 7.80 -14.37
N LEU A 73 -6.77 7.69 -13.21
CA LEU A 73 -8.22 7.78 -13.06
C LEU A 73 -8.75 9.18 -13.41
N VAL A 74 -8.03 10.24 -13.02
CA VAL A 74 -8.41 11.61 -13.38
C VAL A 74 -8.11 11.88 -14.85
N ASP A 75 -6.87 11.69 -15.28
CA ASP A 75 -6.42 12.19 -16.58
C ASP A 75 -6.86 11.31 -17.76
N THR A 76 -7.03 9.99 -17.56
CA THR A 76 -7.53 9.10 -18.63
C THR A 76 -9.03 8.87 -18.53
N LEU A 77 -9.56 8.62 -17.32
CA LEU A 77 -10.95 8.23 -17.14
C LEU A 77 -11.89 9.39 -16.77
N GLY A 78 -11.35 10.58 -16.49
CA GLY A 78 -12.14 11.77 -16.22
C GLY A 78 -12.88 11.73 -14.87
N LEU A 79 -12.41 10.93 -13.91
CA LEU A 79 -12.99 10.92 -12.57
C LEU A 79 -12.70 12.26 -11.85
N ALA A 80 -13.63 12.67 -11.00
CA ALA A 80 -13.37 13.76 -10.06
C ALA A 80 -12.23 13.37 -9.10
N PRO A 81 -11.34 14.30 -8.68
CA PRO A 81 -10.20 14.00 -7.82
C PRO A 81 -10.57 13.25 -6.53
N GLU A 82 -11.66 13.64 -5.87
CA GLU A 82 -12.13 12.99 -4.64
C GLU A 82 -12.54 11.53 -4.87
N GLN A 83 -13.23 11.27 -5.98
CA GLN A 83 -13.62 9.90 -6.36
C GLN A 83 -12.40 9.07 -6.75
N ALA A 84 -11.47 9.67 -7.52
CA ALA A 84 -10.24 9.02 -7.91
C ALA A 84 -9.36 8.68 -6.70
N HIS A 85 -9.33 9.54 -5.67
CA HIS A 85 -8.65 9.26 -4.40
C HIS A 85 -9.22 8.02 -3.71
N GLU A 86 -10.54 7.95 -3.55
CA GLU A 86 -11.19 6.80 -2.92
C GLU A 86 -10.99 5.50 -3.70
N GLU A 87 -11.13 5.53 -5.02
CA GLU A 87 -10.92 4.37 -5.89
C GLU A 87 -9.46 3.91 -5.87
N SER A 88 -8.52 4.83 -6.06
CA SER A 88 -7.10 4.50 -6.06
C SER A 88 -6.64 3.94 -4.72
N PHE A 89 -7.19 4.41 -3.59
CA PHE A 89 -6.88 3.86 -2.27
C PHE A 89 -7.31 2.39 -2.13
N ARG A 90 -8.46 2.03 -2.72
CA ARG A 90 -8.94 0.64 -2.77
C ARG A 90 -8.14 -0.22 -3.74
N LEU A 91 -7.74 0.33 -4.88
CA LEU A 91 -7.04 -0.39 -5.95
C LEU A 91 -5.56 -0.61 -5.66
N ALA A 92 -4.88 0.34 -5.02
CA ALA A 92 -3.45 0.32 -4.74
C ALA A 92 -2.90 -1.01 -4.18
N PRO A 93 -3.52 -1.67 -3.17
CA PRO A 93 -3.02 -2.94 -2.65
C PRO A 93 -3.24 -4.15 -3.58
N HIS A 94 -3.92 -3.99 -4.71
CA HIS A 94 -4.32 -5.07 -5.61
C HIS A 94 -3.72 -4.99 -7.01
N VAL A 95 -3.12 -3.85 -7.36
CA VAL A 95 -2.50 -3.66 -8.67
C VAL A 95 -1.02 -4.03 -8.65
N SER A 96 -0.56 -4.66 -9.72
CA SER A 96 0.84 -5.02 -9.87
C SER A 96 1.74 -3.81 -10.14
N CYS A 97 2.98 -3.91 -9.69
CA CYS A 97 4.08 -3.03 -10.05
C CYS A 97 4.23 -2.77 -11.56
N THR A 98 3.95 -3.78 -12.40
CA THR A 98 4.04 -3.64 -13.86
C THR A 98 3.01 -2.65 -14.40
N MET A 99 1.78 -2.69 -13.87
CA MET A 99 0.73 -1.72 -14.23
C MET A 99 1.12 -0.32 -13.80
N ILE A 100 1.62 -0.17 -12.58
CA ILE A 100 2.04 1.12 -12.03
C ILE A 100 3.19 1.73 -12.81
N LYS A 101 4.20 0.94 -13.16
CA LYS A 101 5.31 1.39 -14.01
C LYS A 101 4.78 1.94 -15.34
N ARG A 102 3.87 1.22 -16.00
CA ARG A 102 3.26 1.68 -17.27
C ARG A 102 2.48 2.99 -17.11
N ILE A 103 1.82 3.19 -15.98
CA ILE A 103 1.16 4.46 -15.67
C ILE A 103 2.23 5.55 -15.50
N CYS A 104 3.26 5.31 -14.69
CA CYS A 104 4.34 6.28 -14.47
C CYS A 104 5.01 6.71 -15.79
N ASP A 105 5.34 5.73 -16.65
CA ASP A 105 5.93 5.96 -17.98
C ASP A 105 4.99 6.77 -18.89
N LYS A 106 3.68 6.45 -18.90
CA LYS A 106 2.67 7.14 -19.72
C LYS A 106 2.59 8.64 -19.40
N TYR A 107 2.78 8.99 -18.13
CA TYR A 107 2.67 10.38 -17.64
C TYR A 107 4.02 11.05 -17.39
N GLY A 108 5.12 10.44 -17.82
CA GLY A 108 6.45 11.04 -17.77
C GLY A 108 6.99 11.28 -16.35
N ASN A 109 6.76 10.36 -15.42
CA ASN A 109 7.18 10.47 -14.01
C ASN A 109 6.60 11.70 -13.31
N PRO A 110 5.27 11.77 -13.09
CA PRO A 110 4.65 12.91 -12.44
C PRO A 110 5.16 13.08 -11.01
N ALA A 111 5.45 14.32 -10.61
CA ALA A 111 5.93 14.65 -9.26
C ALA A 111 4.80 14.88 -8.24
N THR A 112 3.55 15.04 -8.70
CA THR A 112 2.38 15.34 -7.85
C THR A 112 1.13 14.63 -8.38
N CYS A 113 0.26 14.19 -7.47
CA CYS A 113 -1.05 13.63 -7.84
C CYS A 113 -2.13 14.72 -7.96
N PRO A 114 -3.31 14.42 -8.56
CA PRO A 114 -4.43 15.35 -8.69
C PRO A 114 -4.93 15.94 -7.36
N SER A 115 -4.85 15.19 -6.26
CA SER A 115 -5.13 15.67 -4.89
C SER A 115 -4.00 16.53 -4.28
N LYS A 116 -3.00 16.91 -5.08
CA LYS A 116 -1.88 17.80 -4.71
C LYS A 116 -0.91 17.22 -3.66
N HIS A 117 -0.86 15.91 -3.55
CA HIS A 117 0.20 15.24 -2.78
C HIS A 117 1.44 15.06 -3.66
N ALA A 118 2.62 15.23 -3.08
CA ALA A 118 3.86 14.89 -3.75
C ALA A 118 3.91 13.37 -3.97
N ILE A 119 4.32 12.93 -5.15
CA ILE A 119 4.60 11.52 -5.42
C ILE A 119 6.03 11.28 -4.96
N PRO A 120 6.26 10.45 -3.91
CA PRO A 120 7.60 10.18 -3.44
C PRO A 120 8.49 9.65 -4.58
N GLU A 121 9.71 10.18 -4.69
CA GLU A 121 10.76 9.57 -5.51
C GLU A 121 11.12 8.21 -4.89
N PHE A 122 10.40 7.18 -5.28
CA PHE A 122 10.53 5.82 -4.77
C PHE A 122 10.61 4.84 -5.95
N PRO A 123 11.27 3.67 -5.80
CA PRO A 123 11.50 2.70 -6.89
C PRO A 123 10.25 2.19 -7.64
N ALA A 124 9.04 2.56 -7.24
CA ALA A 124 7.83 2.17 -7.98
C ALA A 124 7.83 2.70 -9.44
N CYS A 125 8.51 3.83 -9.73
CA CYS A 125 8.82 4.24 -11.13
C CYS A 125 10.17 3.71 -11.64
N HIS A 126 11.06 3.28 -10.75
CA HIS A 126 12.44 2.90 -11.04
C HIS A 126 12.77 1.54 -10.43
N GLU A 127 12.53 0.46 -11.20
CA GLU A 127 13.05 -0.91 -11.05
C GLU A 127 13.10 -1.52 -9.63
N HIS A 128 12.49 -2.70 -9.46
CA HIS A 128 12.42 -3.51 -8.22
C HIS A 128 11.27 -3.16 -7.25
N CYS A 129 10.13 -2.87 -7.85
CA CYS A 129 8.85 -2.96 -7.17
C CYS A 129 8.53 -4.47 -6.97
N ASP A 130 8.79 -5.00 -5.76
CA ASP A 130 8.44 -6.37 -5.38
C ASP A 130 6.97 -6.39 -4.90
N ASP A 131 6.09 -7.01 -5.69
CA ASP A 131 4.66 -7.24 -5.36
C ASP A 131 4.47 -8.16 -4.13
N GLY A 132 5.55 -8.50 -3.40
CA GLY A 132 5.57 -9.52 -2.39
C GLY A 132 5.59 -10.92 -2.99
N LYS A 133 6.18 -11.07 -4.19
CA LYS A 133 6.48 -12.37 -4.82
C LYS A 133 7.91 -12.82 -4.53
N ALA A 134 8.43 -12.51 -3.36
CA ALA A 134 9.60 -13.18 -2.84
C ALA A 134 9.26 -14.66 -2.55
N ASP A 135 9.92 -15.54 -3.31
CA ASP A 135 10.23 -16.95 -3.01
C ASP A 135 9.12 -18.01 -3.09
N GLU A 136 8.61 -18.30 -4.30
CA GLU A 136 8.12 -19.65 -4.65
C GLU A 136 9.10 -20.43 -5.55
N LYS A 137 10.24 -19.85 -5.92
CA LYS A 137 11.30 -20.53 -6.68
C LYS A 137 12.47 -20.94 -5.78
N GLY A 138 12.22 -21.91 -4.91
CA GLY A 138 13.26 -22.48 -4.04
C GLY A 138 12.94 -23.83 -3.39
N ALA A 139 11.89 -24.53 -3.84
CA ALA A 139 11.50 -25.83 -3.30
C ALA A 139 11.07 -26.82 -4.40
N ARG A 140 11.92 -26.98 -5.42
CA ARG A 140 11.98 -28.20 -6.26
C ARG A 140 13.43 -28.37 -6.67
N ASP A 141 14.17 -29.05 -5.81
CA ASP A 141 15.30 -29.92 -6.15
C ASP A 141 15.76 -30.56 -4.83
N GLY A 142 15.43 -31.84 -4.68
CA GLY A 142 15.62 -32.65 -3.48
C GLY A 142 14.75 -33.90 -3.55
#